data_AF-A0A8I2E6N0-F1
#
_entry.id   AF-A0A8I2E6N0-F1
#
_cell.length_a   1.000
_cell.length_b   1.000
_cell.length_c   1.000
_cell.angle_alpha   90.00
_cell.angle_beta   90.00
_cell.angle_gamma   90.00
#
_symmetry.space_group_name_H-M   'P 1'
#
loop_
_entity.id
_entity.type
_entity.pdbx_description
1 polymer ?
#
loop_
_entity_poly.entity_id
_entity_poly.type
_entity_poly.pdbx_seq_one_letter_code
_entity_poly.pdbx_strand_id
1 'polypeptide(L)'
;MLAEADTELAAQWQQIQEAHTELTTMSATLRSADRSVEATVDAQGDLTGVRFLGDKHRTLTAGQLAASVLEAVTGARAQVVARMEERLASVTGQGRLPTWEQIQSFDFSAFAEPLQAENIVPEELRDRTDPARKKERHA
;
A
#
# COMPACT_ATOMS: atom_id res chain seq x y z
N MET A 1 14.38 -24.04 -23.43
CA MET A 1 13.78 -22.81 -23.98
C MET A 1 12.42 -22.49 -23.38
N LEU A 2 11.46 -23.42 -23.26
CA LEU A 2 10.19 -23.14 -22.55
C LEU A 2 10.40 -22.93 -21.04
N ALA A 3 11.07 -23.86 -20.35
CA ALA A 3 11.29 -23.78 -18.90
C ALA A 3 12.07 -22.54 -18.41
N GLU A 4 12.89 -21.93 -19.27
CA GLU A 4 13.72 -20.77 -18.92
C GLU A 4 12.91 -19.47 -19.07
N ALA A 5 12.06 -19.40 -20.10
CA ALA A 5 11.06 -18.35 -20.28
C ALA A 5 10.02 -18.37 -19.14
N ASP A 6 9.64 -19.56 -18.65
CA ASP A 6 8.72 -19.72 -17.51
C ASP A 6 9.32 -19.18 -16.20
N THR A 7 10.62 -19.40 -15.96
CA THR A 7 11.31 -18.90 -14.75
C THR A 7 11.50 -17.39 -14.75
N GLU A 8 11.85 -16.78 -15.89
CA GLU A 8 12.02 -15.33 -15.98
C GLU A 8 10.68 -14.61 -15.79
N LEU A 9 9.63 -15.16 -16.38
CA LEU A 9 8.27 -14.66 -16.18
C LEU A 9 7.88 -14.76 -14.70
N ALA A 10 8.02 -15.93 -14.08
CA ALA A 10 7.69 -16.14 -12.67
C ALA A 10 8.43 -15.17 -11.72
N ALA A 11 9.70 -14.86 -12.00
CA ALA A 11 10.47 -13.90 -11.21
C ALA A 11 9.94 -12.46 -11.34
N GLN A 12 9.54 -12.05 -12.55
CA GLN A 12 8.89 -10.75 -12.78
C GLN A 12 7.54 -10.65 -12.05
N TRP A 13 6.76 -11.73 -12.03
CA TRP A 13 5.50 -11.78 -11.28
C TRP A 13 5.67 -11.63 -9.79
N GLN A 14 6.68 -12.27 -9.22
CA GLN A 14 6.99 -12.14 -7.80
C GLN A 14 7.32 -10.69 -7.45
N GLN A 15 8.09 -10.00 -8.29
CA GLN A 15 8.44 -8.58 -8.08
C GLN A 15 7.20 -7.67 -8.15
N ILE A 16 6.28 -7.93 -9.09
CA ILE A 16 5.04 -7.16 -9.22
C ILE A 16 4.13 -7.39 -8.00
N GLN A 17 4.00 -8.63 -7.52
CA GLN A 17 3.16 -8.94 -6.37
C GLN A 17 3.70 -8.37 -5.06
N GLU A 18 5.02 -8.38 -4.89
CA GLU A 18 5.68 -7.75 -3.74
C GLU A 18 5.45 -6.24 -3.77
N ALA A 19 5.67 -5.59 -4.91
CA ALA A 19 5.37 -4.17 -5.09
C ALA A 19 3.89 -3.85 -4.81
N HIS A 20 2.96 -4.64 -5.33
CA HIS A 20 1.53 -4.44 -5.09
C HIS A 20 1.17 -4.57 -3.61
N THR A 21 1.72 -5.58 -2.92
CA THR A 21 1.49 -5.78 -1.47
C THR A 21 2.04 -4.62 -0.65
N GLU A 22 3.24 -4.14 -0.97
CA GLU A 22 3.83 -2.98 -0.31
C GLU A 22 3.01 -1.70 -0.54
N LEU A 23 2.52 -1.49 -1.77
CA LEU A 23 1.70 -0.33 -2.12
C LEU A 23 0.35 -0.37 -1.39
N THR A 24 -0.32 -1.51 -1.34
CA THR A 24 -1.67 -1.65 -0.73
C THR A 24 -1.67 -1.68 0.80
N THR A 25 -0.56 -2.07 1.42
CA THR A 25 -0.41 -2.05 2.89
C THR A 25 0.20 -0.75 3.42
N MET A 26 0.50 0.20 2.52
CA MET A 26 1.13 1.45 2.88
C MET A 26 0.21 2.32 3.73
N SER A 27 0.79 3.02 4.69
CA SER A 27 0.07 4.00 5.50
C SER A 27 0.99 5.19 5.81
N ALA A 28 0.39 6.34 6.05
CA ALA A 28 1.09 7.52 6.50
C ALA A 28 0.42 8.09 7.73
N THR A 29 1.24 8.43 8.72
CA THR A 29 0.80 9.13 9.93
C THR A 29 1.49 10.48 9.96
N LEU A 30 0.71 11.55 10.00
CA LEU A 30 1.21 12.91 10.04
C LEU A 30 0.56 13.71 11.17
N ARG A 31 1.33 14.63 11.72
CA ARG A 31 0.93 15.51 12.81
C ARG A 31 0.78 16.93 12.31
N SER A 32 -0.26 17.61 12.77
CA SER A 32 -0.52 19.03 12.49
C SER A 32 0.63 19.93 12.99
N ALA A 33 0.78 21.12 12.39
CA ALA A 33 1.87 22.04 12.74
C ALA A 33 1.81 22.50 14.21
N ASP A 34 0.60 22.66 14.73
CA ASP A 34 0.35 23.02 16.12
C ASP A 34 0.56 21.84 17.09
N ARG A 35 0.87 20.64 16.59
CA ARG A 35 1.05 19.39 17.34
C ARG A 35 -0.17 19.01 18.20
N SER A 36 -1.38 19.41 17.80
CA SER A 36 -2.61 19.06 18.50
C SER A 36 -3.29 17.80 17.97
N VAL A 37 -3.03 17.44 16.71
CA VAL A 37 -3.68 16.30 16.05
C VAL A 37 -2.64 15.48 15.29
N GLU A 38 -2.80 14.17 15.33
CA GLU A 38 -2.15 13.20 14.48
C GLU A 38 -3.22 12.43 13.69
N ALA A 39 -3.03 12.30 12.39
CA ALA A 39 -3.94 11.59 11.50
C ALA A 39 -3.17 10.50 10.75
N THR A 40 -3.81 9.33 10.62
CA THR A 40 -3.29 8.18 9.89
C THR A 40 -4.20 7.88 8.72
N VAL A 41 -3.62 7.75 7.54
CA VAL A 41 -4.33 7.35 6.32
C VAL A 41 -3.73 6.07 5.75
N ASP A 42 -4.56 5.27 5.08
CA ASP A 42 -4.12 4.10 4.32
C ASP A 42 -3.62 4.46 2.91
N ALA A 43 -3.29 3.43 2.12
CA ALA A 43 -2.78 3.54 0.77
C ALA A 43 -3.76 4.19 -0.22
N GLN A 44 -5.07 4.12 0.08
CA GLN A 44 -6.16 4.73 -0.67
C GLN A 44 -6.35 6.20 -0.28
N GLY A 45 -5.67 6.65 0.78
CA GLY A 45 -5.83 7.97 1.36
C GLY A 45 -7.03 8.06 2.30
N ASP A 46 -7.69 6.96 2.61
CA ASP A 46 -8.80 6.93 3.54
C ASP A 46 -8.29 7.08 4.97
N LEU A 47 -9.06 7.80 5.78
CA LEU A 47 -8.70 8.11 7.15
C LEU A 47 -8.96 6.89 8.04
N THR A 48 -7.89 6.25 8.50
CA THR A 48 -7.96 5.03 9.32
C THR A 48 -7.73 5.31 10.81
N GLY A 49 -7.18 6.48 11.16
CA GLY A 49 -6.99 6.87 12.55
C GLY A 49 -6.86 8.38 12.75
N VAL A 50 -7.38 8.88 13.87
CA VAL A 50 -7.14 10.25 14.36
C VAL A 50 -6.85 10.19 15.84
N ARG A 51 -5.82 10.91 16.28
CA ARG A 51 -5.42 11.02 17.67
C ARG A 51 -5.19 12.47 18.05
N PHE A 52 -5.87 12.91 19.09
CA PHE A 52 -5.63 14.22 19.70
C PHE A 52 -4.45 14.14 20.67
N LEU A 53 -3.50 15.06 20.53
CA LEU A 53 -2.23 15.06 21.24
C LEU A 53 -2.28 16.01 22.44
N GLY A 54 -2.07 15.45 23.63
CA GLY A 54 -2.07 16.19 24.89
C GLY A 54 -3.39 16.95 25.11
N ASP A 55 -3.34 18.03 25.88
CA ASP A 55 -4.53 18.84 26.20
C ASP A 55 -4.74 20.03 25.25
N LYS A 56 -3.84 20.23 24.27
CA LYS A 56 -3.86 21.41 23.41
C LYS A 56 -5.16 21.52 22.60
N HIS A 57 -5.72 20.40 22.18
CA HIS A 57 -7.02 20.31 21.52
C HIS A 57 -8.17 20.93 22.34
N ARG A 58 -8.08 20.95 23.67
CA ARG A 58 -9.09 21.53 24.57
C ARG A 58 -9.04 23.06 24.65
N THR A 59 -7.92 23.63 24.26
CA THR A 59 -7.70 25.08 24.27
C THR A 59 -7.97 25.74 22.91
N LEU A 60 -8.13 24.93 21.86
CA LEU A 60 -8.44 25.40 20.52
C LEU A 60 -9.93 25.66 20.35
N THR A 61 -10.26 26.67 19.57
CA THR A 61 -11.63 26.83 19.06
C THR A 61 -11.96 25.68 18.09
N ALA A 62 -13.25 25.40 17.89
CA ALA A 62 -13.68 24.35 16.97
C ALA A 62 -13.12 24.55 15.55
N GLY A 63 -13.04 25.79 15.07
CA GLY A 63 -12.47 26.11 13.76
C GLY A 63 -10.96 25.83 13.67
N GLN A 64 -10.21 26.14 14.72
CA GLN A 64 -8.78 25.83 14.77
C GLN A 64 -8.54 24.32 14.84
N LEU A 65 -9.33 23.59 15.62
CA LEU A 65 -9.21 22.13 15.70
C LEU A 65 -9.51 21.48 14.35
N ALA A 66 -10.58 21.91 13.67
CA ALA A 66 -10.93 21.42 12.34
C ALA A 66 -9.80 21.69 11.33
N ALA A 67 -9.19 22.88 11.37
CA ALA A 67 -8.05 23.20 10.53
C ALA A 67 -6.85 22.27 10.80
N SER A 68 -6.54 21.99 12.06
CA SER A 68 -5.44 21.09 12.45
C SER A 68 -5.68 19.65 12.01
N VAL A 69 -6.93 19.15 12.11
CA VAL A 69 -7.28 17.83 11.58
C VAL A 69 -7.12 17.80 10.05
N LEU A 70 -7.68 18.78 9.35
CA LEU A 70 -7.60 18.83 7.89
C LEU A 70 -6.15 18.92 7.41
N GLU A 71 -5.32 19.73 8.06
CA GLU A 71 -3.88 19.82 7.79
C GLU A 71 -3.20 18.45 7.97
N ALA A 72 -3.43 17.76 9.09
CA ALA A 72 -2.84 16.45 9.35
C ALA A 72 -3.26 15.41 8.30
N VAL A 73 -4.55 15.37 7.93
CA VAL A 73 -5.09 14.43 6.94
C VAL A 73 -4.56 14.73 5.54
N THR A 74 -4.59 15.99 5.11
CA THR A 74 -4.10 16.40 3.78
C THR A 74 -2.60 16.15 3.62
N GLY A 75 -1.81 16.44 4.67
CA GLY A 75 -0.39 16.11 4.68
C GLY A 75 -0.12 14.60 4.67
N ALA A 76 -0.89 13.81 5.44
CA ALA A 76 -0.76 12.35 5.43
C ALA A 76 -1.07 11.77 4.03
N ARG A 77 -2.14 12.24 3.37
CA ARG A 77 -2.48 11.85 1.99
C ARG A 77 -1.36 12.19 1.00
N ALA A 78 -0.82 13.40 1.08
CA ALA A 78 0.29 13.80 0.23
C ALA A 78 1.54 12.92 0.44
N GLN A 79 1.81 12.49 1.68
CA GLN A 79 2.91 11.58 1.98
C GLN A 79 2.69 10.17 1.40
N VAL A 80 1.47 9.64 1.41
CA VAL A 80 1.15 8.36 0.75
C VAL A 80 1.40 8.46 -0.75
N VAL A 81 0.88 9.51 -1.39
CA VAL A 81 1.07 9.73 -2.84
C VAL A 81 2.55 9.80 -3.20
N ALA A 82 3.34 10.59 -2.46
CA ALA A 82 4.77 10.73 -2.72
C ALA A 82 5.54 9.41 -2.58
N ARG A 83 5.22 8.61 -1.54
CA ARG A 83 5.84 7.28 -1.36
C ARG A 83 5.41 6.30 -2.46
N MET A 84 4.15 6.38 -2.89
CA MET A 84 3.62 5.55 -3.96
C MET A 84 4.34 5.85 -5.27
N GLU A 85 4.51 7.14 -5.60
CA GLU A 85 5.25 7.60 -6.79
C GLU A 85 6.70 7.12 -6.77
N GLU A 86 7.39 7.19 -5.62
CA GLU A 86 8.74 6.69 -5.44
C GLU A 86 8.84 5.19 -5.71
N ARG A 87 7.89 4.40 -5.18
CA ARG A 87 7.84 2.95 -5.39
C ARG A 87 7.44 2.56 -6.82
N LEU A 88 6.54 3.30 -7.47
CA LEU A 88 6.21 3.04 -8.87
C LEU A 88 7.36 3.43 -9.81
N ALA A 89 8.09 4.49 -9.51
CA ALA A 89 9.25 4.90 -10.30
C ALA A 89 10.36 3.84 -10.28
N SER A 90 10.53 3.12 -9.16
CA SER A 90 11.52 2.03 -9.08
C SER A 90 11.12 0.78 -9.88
N VAL A 91 9.82 0.54 -10.07
CA VAL A 91 9.30 -0.66 -10.76
C VAL A 91 9.12 -0.43 -12.28
N THR A 92 8.72 0.76 -12.70
CA THR A 92 8.31 1.03 -14.10
C THR A 92 9.45 1.39 -15.05
N GLY A 93 10.67 1.62 -14.55
CA GLY A 93 11.88 1.81 -15.36
C GLY A 93 11.96 3.10 -16.19
N GLN A 94 10.86 3.64 -16.74
CA GLN A 94 10.86 4.88 -17.53
C GLN A 94 9.47 5.58 -17.56
N GLY A 95 9.39 6.75 -16.90
CA GLY A 95 8.80 7.98 -17.47
C GLY A 95 7.29 8.11 -17.74
N ARG A 96 6.45 7.10 -17.49
CA ARG A 96 4.99 7.26 -17.61
C ARG A 96 4.28 6.66 -16.40
N LEU A 97 4.09 7.49 -15.37
CA LEU A 97 3.29 7.12 -14.21
C LEU A 97 1.83 6.95 -14.66
N PRO A 98 1.17 5.80 -14.35
CA PRO A 98 -0.28 5.71 -14.43
C PRO A 98 -0.91 6.73 -13.50
N THR A 99 -2.07 7.26 -13.87
CA THR A 99 -2.83 8.17 -12.98
C THR A 99 -3.32 7.39 -11.76
N TRP A 100 -3.57 8.09 -10.64
CA TRP A 100 -4.03 7.43 -9.40
C TRP A 100 -5.31 6.61 -9.61
N GLU A 101 -6.22 7.10 -10.45
CA GLU A 101 -7.47 6.43 -10.82
C GLU A 101 -7.19 5.14 -11.60
N GLN A 102 -6.17 5.16 -12.47
CA GLN A 102 -5.72 3.98 -13.21
C GLN A 102 -5.12 2.92 -12.29
N ILE A 103 -4.32 3.31 -11.28
CA ILE A 103 -3.73 2.35 -10.34
C ILE A 103 -4.83 1.67 -9.49
N GLN A 104 -5.82 2.43 -9.01
CA GLN A 104 -6.92 1.86 -8.22
C GLN A 104 -7.85 0.96 -9.05
N SER A 105 -8.08 1.31 -10.31
CA SER A 105 -8.87 0.48 -11.24
C SER A 105 -8.09 -0.70 -11.83
N PHE A 106 -6.79 -0.79 -11.57
CA PHE A 106 -5.96 -1.84 -12.15
C PHE A 106 -6.27 -3.16 -11.46
N ASP A 107 -6.90 -4.06 -12.20
CA ASP A 107 -7.14 -5.41 -11.73
C ASP A 107 -5.86 -6.26 -11.88
N PHE A 108 -5.00 -6.18 -10.86
CA PHE A 108 -3.80 -7.02 -10.76
C PHE A 108 -4.15 -8.52 -10.68
N SER A 109 -5.38 -8.88 -10.30
CA SER A 109 -5.81 -10.28 -10.21
C SER A 109 -6.16 -10.85 -11.59
N ALA A 110 -6.81 -10.07 -12.46
CA ALA A 110 -7.08 -10.44 -13.85
C ALA A 110 -5.79 -10.67 -14.66
N PHE A 111 -4.72 -9.92 -14.33
CA PHE A 111 -3.42 -10.12 -14.95
C PHE A 111 -2.83 -11.51 -14.60
N ALA A 112 -3.08 -12.03 -13.39
CA ALA A 112 -2.53 -13.31 -12.90
C ALA A 112 -3.31 -14.57 -13.33
N GLU A 113 -4.53 -14.44 -13.85
CA GLU A 113 -5.36 -15.56 -14.31
C GLU A 113 -4.69 -16.49 -15.34
N PRO A 114 -4.02 -16.01 -16.41
CA PRO A 114 -3.42 -16.90 -17.40
C PRO A 114 -2.36 -17.84 -16.79
N LEU A 115 -1.67 -17.44 -15.71
CA LEU A 115 -0.67 -18.29 -15.06
C LEU A 115 -1.25 -19.35 -14.13
N GLN A 116 -2.43 -19.08 -13.57
CA GLN A 116 -3.14 -20.04 -12.71
C GLN A 116 -3.78 -21.15 -13.54
N ALA A 117 -4.28 -20.81 -14.74
CA ALA A 117 -4.88 -21.74 -15.68
C ALA A 117 -3.85 -22.73 -16.27
N GLU A 118 -2.58 -22.34 -16.37
CA GLU A 118 -1.55 -23.11 -17.06
C GLU A 118 -0.65 -23.96 -16.13
N ASN A 119 -0.91 -23.98 -14.82
CA ASN A 119 -0.15 -24.77 -13.83
C ASN A 119 1.37 -24.50 -13.85
N ILE A 120 1.76 -23.25 -14.17
CA ILE A 120 3.17 -22.80 -14.27
C ILE A 120 3.75 -22.41 -12.90
N VAL A 121 2.94 -22.37 -11.84
CA VAL A 121 3.43 -22.14 -10.47
C VAL A 121 4.01 -23.45 -9.92
N PRO A 122 5.32 -23.52 -9.60
CA PRO A 122 5.91 -24.70 -8.96
C PRO A 122 5.18 -25.02 -7.66
N GLU A 123 4.91 -26.29 -7.41
CA GLU A 123 4.12 -26.78 -6.26
C GLU A 123 4.65 -26.30 -4.90
N GLU A 124 5.96 -26.00 -4.82
CA GLU A 124 6.63 -25.43 -3.64
C GLU A 124 6.18 -24.01 -3.26
N LEU A 125 5.62 -23.23 -4.19
CA LEU A 125 5.10 -21.87 -3.95
C LEU A 125 3.61 -21.85 -3.59
N ARG A 126 2.89 -22.96 -3.76
CA ARG A 126 1.48 -23.11 -3.35
C ARG A 126 1.33 -23.28 -1.83
N ASP A 127 2.30 -23.89 -1.15
CA ASP A 127 2.25 -24.20 0.29
C ASP A 127 2.57 -22.98 1.19
N ARG A 128 3.07 -21.87 0.62
CA ARG A 128 3.39 -20.63 1.36
C ARG A 128 2.24 -19.63 1.44
N THR A 129 1.22 -19.79 0.60
CA THR A 129 0.05 -18.92 0.52
C THR A 129 -1.16 -19.42 1.31
N ASP A 130 -1.05 -20.57 2.00
CA ASP A 130 -2.11 -21.04 2.90
C ASP A 130 -1.96 -20.43 4.31
N PRO A 131 -2.84 -19.48 4.72
CA PRO A 131 -2.83 -18.92 6.06
C PRO A 131 -3.24 -19.91 7.16
N ALA A 132 -3.74 -21.11 6.82
CA ALA A 132 -4.23 -22.08 7.78
C ALA A 132 -3.14 -22.81 8.57
N ARG A 133 -1.89 -22.89 8.06
CA ARG A 133 -0.82 -23.68 8.70
C ARG A 133 0.01 -22.93 9.75
N LYS A 134 -0.14 -21.60 9.88
CA LYS A 134 0.64 -20.79 10.84
C LYS A 134 0.18 -20.94 12.30
N LYS A 135 -0.88 -21.71 12.58
CA LYS A 135 -1.46 -21.88 13.93
C LYS A 135 -0.94 -23.09 14.73
N GLU A 136 -0.08 -23.95 14.20
CA GLU A 136 0.34 -25.17 14.91
C GLU A 136 1.79 -25.20 15.43
N ARG A 137 2.55 -24.10 15.33
CA ARG A 137 3.93 -24.06 15.85
C ARG A 137 4.10 -23.05 16.96
N HIS A 138 3.32 -23.17 18.03
CA HIS A 138 3.67 -22.73 19.38
C HIS A 138 2.89 -23.61 20.38
N ALA A 139 3.44 -24.78 20.64
CA ALA A 139 3.20 -25.61 21.82
C ALA A 139 4.55 -26.20 22.24
#